data_AF-A0A814DBX6-F1
#
_entry.id   AF-A0A814DBX6-F1
#
_cell.length_a   1.000
_cell.length_b   1.000
_cell.length_c   1.000
_cell.angle_alpha   90.00
_cell.angle_beta   90.00
_cell.angle_gamma   90.00
#
_symmetry.space_group_name_H-M   'P 1'
#
loop_
_entity.id
_entity.type
_entity.pdbx_description
1 polymer ?
#
loop_
_entity_poly.entity_id
_entity_poly.type
_entity_poly.pdbx_seq_one_letter_code
_entity_poly.pdbx_strand_id
1 'polypeptide(L)'
;MLNLNIFPARTFGSKIDRITVKHLGQWSTRLYLILLSIIFVILTLYTAIQPQTLTKSFSTPSLNFYKNLMNDHSDELECPCSLISSPYDEYLQIQPIFHQICSSDLISNEWRLNITANLISNLSAYNQRDYRLFLSTHLQFLNGLCQLSMQTVNQSIQQSLFSLMITKQLLSEENFNLQINSMINEAKSNTPSTFIRLLSLLRATNHGNAIVSAYGTNYRYLAAADSTFQSILYTQAMLYDDNCSCQLNSTCIINASFIEINSTQPITIKGLKMGCTPSESLLASTLECFYDQSCINLIQTMAGYNTNITPIPLNITNSRFLMNITVMNLINDLFVEKWSAIMNYSSYFYKCSPMICSYTYIQQLNSFYTLTYLLGLYGGLTIVLKWISPKIVYFINKIYQRRKKTTNSIKPISAIESETIEIMDANNINNTTASSQSLQTVQTHPKSLFSVSSHYWIFGLIVFIVVVIGILIPFIYVFQEKKNRSASTGTISLMIFIIV
;
A
#
# COMPACT_ATOMS: atom_id res chain seq x y z
N MET A 1 13.85 -44.53 49.18
CA MET A 1 12.52 -43.93 48.92
C MET A 1 12.29 -42.81 49.92
N LEU A 2 12.22 -41.54 49.50
CA LEU A 2 11.80 -40.48 50.42
C LEU A 2 10.34 -40.72 50.82
N ASN A 3 10.09 -40.77 52.13
CA ASN A 3 8.76 -40.90 52.73
C ASN A 3 8.00 -39.55 52.66
N LEU A 4 8.03 -38.91 51.48
CA LEU A 4 7.48 -37.56 51.28
C LEU A 4 5.95 -37.62 51.24
N ASN A 5 5.31 -36.88 52.14
CA ASN A 5 3.87 -36.68 52.13
C ASN A 5 3.57 -35.18 52.25
N ILE A 6 3.21 -34.56 51.13
CA ILE A 6 2.87 -33.14 51.05
C ILE A 6 1.43 -32.89 51.55
N PHE A 7 0.60 -33.93 51.62
CA PHE A 7 -0.83 -33.81 51.97
C PHE A 7 -1.10 -34.32 53.40
N PRO A 8 -1.47 -33.43 54.35
CA PRO A 8 -1.75 -33.82 55.72
C PRO A 8 -3.05 -34.64 55.82
N ALA A 9 -3.19 -35.41 56.89
CA ALA A 9 -4.34 -36.30 57.10
C ALA A 9 -5.71 -35.59 57.02
N ARG A 10 -5.76 -34.33 57.47
CA ARG A 10 -6.97 -33.47 57.40
C ARG A 10 -7.54 -33.29 55.99
N THR A 11 -6.72 -33.43 54.94
CA THR A 11 -7.12 -33.21 53.54
C THR A 11 -8.10 -34.28 53.03
N PHE A 12 -8.14 -35.46 53.66
CA PHE A 12 -8.97 -36.60 53.23
C PHE A 12 -10.22 -36.84 54.09
N GLY A 13 -10.46 -36.02 55.13
CA GLY A 13 -11.61 -36.12 56.03
C GLY A 13 -11.37 -37.01 57.27
N SER A 14 -12.15 -36.80 58.33
CA SER A 14 -11.93 -37.40 59.66
C SER A 14 -12.36 -38.86 59.83
N LYS A 15 -13.00 -39.46 58.82
CA LYS A 15 -13.62 -40.82 58.89
C LYS A 15 -12.78 -41.93 58.27
N ILE A 16 -11.48 -41.75 58.07
CA ILE A 16 -10.60 -42.70 57.37
C ILE A 16 -9.49 -43.19 58.33
N ASP A 17 -9.21 -44.49 58.32
CA ASP A 17 -8.17 -45.14 59.14
C ASP A 17 -6.75 -44.54 58.89
N ARG A 18 -5.95 -44.43 59.96
CA ARG A 18 -4.62 -43.77 59.97
C ARG A 18 -3.66 -44.38 58.95
N ILE A 19 -3.69 -45.69 58.75
CA ILE A 19 -2.81 -46.39 57.80
C ILE A 19 -3.24 -46.07 56.36
N THR A 20 -4.56 -46.07 56.12
CA THR A 20 -5.15 -45.76 54.81
C THR A 20 -4.90 -44.30 54.40
N VAL A 21 -4.99 -43.36 55.35
CA VAL A 21 -4.70 -41.93 55.11
C VAL A 21 -3.22 -41.70 54.79
N LYS A 22 -2.31 -42.39 55.47
CA LYS A 22 -0.86 -42.31 55.17
C LYS A 22 -0.56 -42.74 53.75
N HIS A 23 -1.16 -43.84 53.29
CA HIS A 23 -1.03 -44.27 51.91
C HIS A 23 -1.64 -43.24 50.95
N LEU A 24 -2.89 -42.82 51.14
CA LEU A 24 -3.56 -41.82 50.26
C LEU A 24 -2.75 -40.52 50.10
N GLY A 25 -2.11 -40.04 51.17
CA GLY A 25 -1.22 -38.89 51.12
C GLY A 25 0.03 -39.13 50.26
N GLN A 26 0.67 -40.30 50.39
CA GLN A 26 1.81 -40.70 49.55
C GLN A 26 1.42 -40.81 48.07
N TRP A 27 0.27 -41.42 47.76
CA TRP A 27 -0.24 -41.54 46.38
C TRP A 27 -0.59 -40.18 45.77
N SER A 28 -1.19 -39.28 46.55
CA SER A 28 -1.50 -37.91 46.12
C SER A 28 -0.24 -37.09 45.87
N THR A 29 0.80 -37.27 46.71
CA THR A 29 2.11 -36.63 46.54
C THR A 29 2.81 -37.10 45.27
N ARG A 30 2.74 -38.40 44.96
CA ARG A 30 3.31 -38.95 43.71
C ARG A 30 2.58 -38.45 42.48
N LEU A 31 1.24 -38.44 42.50
CA LEU A 31 0.43 -37.90 41.40
C LEU A 31 0.72 -36.41 41.17
N TYR A 32 0.81 -35.63 42.24
CA TYR A 32 1.18 -34.22 42.19
C TYR A 32 2.53 -33.99 41.48
N LEU A 33 3.57 -34.74 41.85
CA LEU A 33 4.90 -34.58 41.26
C LEU A 33 4.95 -34.99 39.77
N ILE A 34 4.22 -36.04 39.38
CA ILE A 34 4.15 -36.48 37.98
C ILE A 34 3.40 -35.46 37.12
N LEU A 35 2.23 -35.01 37.57
CA LEU A 35 1.45 -34.00 36.84
C LEU A 35 2.22 -32.69 36.71
N LEU A 36 2.89 -32.25 37.79
CA LEU A 36 3.76 -31.09 37.77
C LEU A 36 4.84 -31.24 36.70
N SER A 37 5.54 -32.39 36.69
CA SER A 37 6.62 -32.66 35.73
C SER A 37 6.15 -32.70 34.27
N ILE A 38 5.01 -33.36 34.00
CA ILE A 38 4.42 -33.41 32.64
C ILE A 38 4.08 -32.00 32.16
N ILE A 39 3.45 -31.20 33.01
CA ILE A 39 3.03 -29.84 32.64
C ILE A 39 4.26 -28.95 32.38
N PHE A 40 5.31 -29.05 33.20
CA PHE A 40 6.57 -28.34 32.94
C PHE A 40 7.19 -28.71 31.60
N VAL A 41 7.22 -30.00 31.25
CA VAL A 41 7.76 -30.47 29.95
C VAL A 41 6.95 -29.91 28.77
N ILE A 42 5.61 -29.95 28.86
CA ILE A 42 4.74 -29.41 27.81
C ILE A 42 4.95 -27.90 27.65
N LEU A 43 5.03 -27.15 28.75
CA LEU A 43 5.25 -25.70 28.71
C LEU A 43 6.63 -25.34 28.13
N THR A 44 7.68 -26.13 28.45
CA THR A 44 9.00 -25.93 27.85
C THR A 44 9.01 -26.20 26.35
N LEU A 45 8.32 -27.25 25.89
CA LEU A 45 8.21 -27.54 24.45
C LEU A 45 7.41 -26.47 23.73
N TYR A 46 6.30 -26.02 24.31
CA TYR A 46 5.47 -24.95 23.76
C TYR A 46 6.25 -23.64 23.59
N THR A 47 6.99 -23.24 24.62
CA THR A 47 7.82 -22.03 24.58
C THR A 47 9.04 -22.15 23.67
N ALA A 48 9.53 -23.37 23.39
CA ALA A 48 10.61 -23.61 22.43
C ALA A 48 10.14 -23.62 20.97
N ILE A 49 8.85 -23.90 20.73
CA ILE A 49 8.27 -23.97 19.38
C ILE A 49 7.77 -22.60 18.91
N GLN A 50 7.28 -21.74 19.82
CA GLN A 50 6.76 -20.43 19.45
C GLN A 50 7.90 -19.39 19.28
N PRO A 51 8.15 -18.90 18.05
CA PRO A 51 9.13 -17.84 17.83
C PRO A 51 8.69 -16.54 18.48
N GLN A 52 9.65 -15.75 18.98
CA GLN A 52 9.38 -14.44 19.57
C GLN A 52 9.75 -13.34 18.60
N THR A 53 8.83 -12.39 18.41
CA THR A 53 9.12 -11.14 17.72
C THR A 53 9.70 -10.15 18.72
N LEU A 54 10.92 -9.69 18.45
CA LEU A 54 11.54 -8.62 19.22
C LEU A 54 11.63 -7.37 18.36
N THR A 55 11.36 -6.22 18.97
CA THR A 55 11.49 -4.91 18.34
C THR A 55 12.76 -4.25 18.84
N LYS A 56 13.66 -3.88 17.93
CA LYS A 56 14.81 -3.05 18.26
C LYS A 56 14.51 -1.62 17.84
N SER A 57 14.57 -0.69 18.78
CA SER A 57 14.29 0.73 18.55
C SER A 57 15.53 1.60 18.65
N PHE A 58 15.54 2.68 17.89
CA PHE A 58 16.60 3.68 17.83
C PHE A 58 15.96 5.05 17.86
N SER A 59 16.38 5.89 18.81
CA SER A 59 15.94 7.28 18.93
C SER A 59 16.71 8.16 17.94
N THR A 60 16.01 9.08 17.27
CA THR A 60 16.56 10.18 16.44
C THR A 60 17.68 9.72 15.50
N PRO A 61 17.38 8.85 14.52
CA PRO A 61 18.38 8.36 13.59
C PRO A 61 18.87 9.48 12.66
N SER A 62 20.16 9.47 12.35
CA SER A 62 20.69 10.31 11.27
C SER A 62 20.29 9.75 9.90
N LEU A 63 20.27 10.58 8.86
CA LEU A 63 19.94 10.15 7.50
C LEU A 63 20.85 9.00 7.02
N ASN A 64 22.16 9.09 7.26
CA ASN A 64 23.10 8.04 6.89
C ASN A 64 22.85 6.73 7.65
N PHE A 65 22.51 6.84 8.94
CA PHE A 65 22.18 5.67 9.75
C PHE A 65 20.88 5.01 9.28
N TYR A 66 19.85 5.80 8.95
CA TYR A 66 18.62 5.29 8.33
C TYR A 66 18.89 4.60 6.99
N LYS A 67 19.71 5.21 6.10
CA LYS A 67 20.06 4.60 4.81
C LYS A 67 20.75 3.25 4.99
N ASN A 68 21.64 3.11 5.98
CA ASN A 68 22.25 1.83 6.30
C ASN A 68 21.23 0.81 6.80
N LEU A 69 20.35 1.19 7.73
CA LEU A 69 19.30 0.30 8.25
C LEU A 69 18.32 -0.16 7.16
N MET A 70 17.97 0.73 6.22
CA MET A 70 17.09 0.41 5.11
C MET A 70 17.71 -0.63 4.17
N ASN A 71 19.03 -0.61 3.97
CA ASN A 71 19.72 -1.61 3.16
C ASN A 71 19.71 -3.00 3.82
N ASP A 72 19.76 -3.06 5.15
CA ASP A 72 19.87 -4.31 5.90
C ASP A 72 18.49 -4.91 6.28
N HIS A 73 17.46 -4.06 6.44
CA HIS A 73 16.18 -4.43 7.07
C HIS A 73 14.95 -3.76 6.40
N SER A 74 14.96 -3.60 5.06
CA SER A 74 13.97 -2.78 4.32
C SER A 74 12.50 -3.05 4.68
N ASP A 75 12.12 -4.32 4.78
CA ASP A 75 10.70 -4.72 4.83
C ASP A 75 10.10 -4.63 6.24
N GLU A 76 10.96 -4.57 7.26
CA GLU A 76 10.57 -4.62 8.68
C GLU A 76 10.85 -3.29 9.40
N LEU A 77 11.47 -2.32 8.71
CA LEU A 77 11.87 -1.02 9.28
C LEU A 77 10.70 -0.03 9.27
N GLU A 78 10.27 0.37 10.46
CA GLU A 78 9.24 1.37 10.68
C GLU A 78 9.82 2.64 11.32
N CYS A 79 9.58 3.78 10.67
CA CYS A 79 10.06 5.09 11.10
C CYS A 79 8.90 6.10 11.07
N PRO A 80 8.10 6.25 12.14
CA PRO A 80 7.04 7.26 12.19
C PRO A 80 7.60 8.68 12.02
N CYS A 81 6.96 9.48 11.15
CA CYS A 81 7.27 10.89 11.02
C CYS A 81 6.70 11.69 12.20
N SER A 82 7.45 12.67 12.72
CA SER A 82 6.89 13.62 13.69
C SER A 82 5.91 14.59 13.04
N LEU A 83 6.17 14.95 11.78
CA LEU A 83 5.28 15.75 10.95
C LEU A 83 4.69 14.86 9.85
N ILE A 84 3.38 14.60 9.93
CA ILE A 84 2.70 13.68 9.00
C ILE A 84 2.30 14.33 7.67
N SER A 85 2.47 15.64 7.55
CA SER A 85 1.99 16.42 6.42
C SER A 85 2.93 17.59 6.16
N SER A 86 3.41 17.72 4.93
CA SER A 86 4.28 18.81 4.49
C SER A 86 3.94 19.22 3.06
N PRO A 87 4.00 20.51 2.73
CA PRO A 87 3.84 20.93 1.35
C PRO A 87 5.02 20.46 0.48
N TYR A 88 4.77 20.20 -0.80
CA TYR A 88 5.79 19.68 -1.71
C TYR A 88 6.93 20.67 -1.97
N ASP A 89 6.66 21.98 -1.93
CA ASP A 89 7.65 23.04 -2.14
C ASP A 89 8.87 23.00 -1.19
N GLU A 90 8.74 22.33 -0.05
CA GLU A 90 9.83 22.15 0.93
C GLU A 90 10.96 21.22 0.45
N TYR A 91 10.71 20.38 -0.56
CA TYR A 91 11.69 19.40 -1.06
C TYR A 91 11.58 19.13 -2.57
N LEU A 92 10.72 19.86 -3.29
CA LEU A 92 10.52 19.74 -4.72
C LEU A 92 10.54 21.11 -5.38
N GLN A 93 11.36 21.24 -6.43
CA GLN A 93 11.32 22.37 -7.35
C GLN A 93 10.95 21.88 -8.74
N ILE A 94 9.99 22.55 -9.39
CA ILE A 94 9.58 22.26 -10.77
C ILE A 94 9.80 23.51 -11.62
N GLN A 95 10.54 23.35 -12.71
CA GLN A 95 10.76 24.40 -13.71
C GLN A 95 10.30 23.91 -15.09
N PRO A 96 9.26 24.52 -15.68
CA PRO A 96 8.82 24.19 -17.03
C PRO A 96 9.74 24.85 -18.07
N ILE A 97 10.03 24.12 -19.13
CA ILE A 97 10.70 24.61 -20.32
C ILE A 97 9.64 24.65 -21.43
N PHE A 98 9.41 25.83 -22.00
CA PHE A 98 8.44 26.04 -23.06
C PHE A 98 9.09 26.02 -24.44
N HIS A 99 8.28 25.79 -25.47
CA HIS A 99 8.69 25.79 -26.86
C HIS A 99 9.29 27.15 -27.22
N GLN A 100 10.39 27.14 -28.00
CA GLN A 100 11.18 28.33 -28.31
C GLN A 100 10.35 29.48 -28.90
N ILE A 101 9.28 29.17 -29.63
CA ILE A 101 8.35 30.18 -30.16
C ILE A 101 7.85 31.14 -29.08
N CYS A 102 7.61 30.66 -27.85
CA CYS A 102 7.07 31.47 -26.76
C CYS A 102 8.06 32.49 -26.18
N SER A 103 9.34 32.40 -26.53
CA SER A 103 10.38 33.37 -26.19
C SER A 103 11.09 33.95 -27.42
N SER A 104 10.55 33.72 -28.63
CA SER A 104 11.14 34.17 -29.88
C SER A 104 10.71 35.59 -30.25
N ASP A 105 11.61 36.33 -30.89
CA ASP A 105 11.32 37.65 -31.47
C ASP A 105 10.22 37.59 -32.56
N LEU A 106 10.00 36.40 -33.14
CA LEU A 106 8.94 36.11 -34.12
C LEU A 106 7.52 36.26 -33.57
N ILE A 107 7.32 36.44 -32.28
CA ILE A 107 5.99 36.78 -31.73
C ILE A 107 6.04 38.04 -30.86
N SER A 108 7.16 38.76 -30.89
CA SER A 108 7.36 39.99 -30.14
C SER A 108 6.41 41.08 -30.64
N ASN A 109 6.06 42.00 -29.74
CA ASN A 109 5.29 43.19 -30.11
C ASN A 109 6.06 44.07 -31.09
N GLU A 110 7.39 44.15 -30.98
CA GLU A 110 8.23 44.93 -31.88
C GLU A 110 8.14 44.41 -33.31
N TRP A 111 8.41 43.11 -33.52
CA TRP A 111 8.33 42.52 -34.86
C TRP A 111 6.92 42.62 -35.44
N ARG A 112 5.89 42.36 -34.63
CA ARG A 112 4.48 42.50 -35.07
C ARG A 112 4.13 43.92 -35.49
N LEU A 113 4.51 44.95 -34.73
CA LEU A 113 4.24 46.34 -35.10
C LEU A 113 4.96 46.72 -36.40
N ASN A 114 6.20 46.27 -36.53
CA ASN A 114 7.05 46.54 -37.67
C ASN A 114 6.53 45.95 -38.99
N ILE A 115 6.10 44.69 -39.00
CA ILE A 115 5.53 44.05 -40.21
C ILE A 115 4.08 44.46 -40.49
N THR A 116 3.45 45.25 -39.62
CA THR A 116 2.05 45.68 -39.79
C THR A 116 1.88 47.17 -40.01
N ALA A 117 2.93 47.97 -39.79
CA ALA A 117 2.93 49.41 -39.98
C ALA A 117 2.42 49.85 -41.37
N ASN A 118 2.79 49.12 -42.43
CA ASN A 118 2.38 49.44 -43.81
C ASN A 118 1.03 48.82 -44.21
N LEU A 119 0.49 47.89 -43.42
CA LEU A 119 -0.78 47.22 -43.72
C LEU A 119 -1.98 48.08 -43.34
N ILE A 120 -1.88 48.82 -42.23
CA ILE A 120 -3.00 49.54 -41.61
C ILE A 120 -3.52 50.68 -42.50
N SER A 121 -2.68 51.29 -43.34
CA SER A 121 -3.07 52.41 -44.20
C SER A 121 -3.88 51.99 -45.44
N ASN A 122 -4.00 50.69 -45.76
CA ASN A 122 -4.58 50.24 -47.03
C ASN A 122 -5.35 48.91 -46.96
N LEU A 123 -6.01 48.59 -45.84
CA LEU A 123 -6.76 47.32 -45.67
C LEU A 123 -7.78 47.06 -46.80
N SER A 124 -8.40 48.11 -47.34
CA SER A 124 -9.37 48.01 -48.45
C SER A 124 -8.73 47.69 -49.81
N ALA A 125 -7.41 47.83 -49.95
CA ALA A 125 -6.68 47.56 -51.19
C ALA A 125 -6.28 46.09 -51.34
N TYR A 126 -6.35 45.30 -50.26
CA TYR A 126 -5.94 43.90 -50.29
C TYR A 126 -7.12 42.97 -50.54
N ASN A 127 -6.87 41.91 -51.32
CA ASN A 127 -7.81 40.82 -51.50
C ASN A 127 -8.11 40.17 -50.14
N GLN A 128 -9.37 39.81 -49.88
CA GLN A 128 -9.78 39.13 -48.64
C GLN A 128 -9.03 37.80 -48.41
N ARG A 129 -8.49 37.20 -49.49
CA ARG A 129 -7.66 35.99 -49.47
C ARG A 129 -6.15 36.25 -49.41
N ASP A 130 -5.71 37.49 -49.16
CA ASP A 130 -4.30 37.80 -48.96
C ASP A 130 -3.85 37.56 -47.52
N TYR A 131 -2.78 36.79 -47.33
CA TYR A 131 -2.26 36.44 -46.00
C TYR A 131 -1.79 37.63 -45.18
N ARG A 132 -1.45 38.75 -45.81
CA ARG A 132 -1.08 39.99 -45.10
C ARG A 132 -2.16 40.41 -44.09
N LEU A 133 -3.44 40.16 -44.38
CA LEU A 133 -4.55 40.46 -43.47
C LEU A 133 -4.53 39.58 -42.20
N PHE A 134 -3.99 38.36 -42.29
CA PHE A 134 -3.93 37.39 -41.18
C PHE A 134 -2.64 37.48 -40.38
N LEU A 135 -1.55 37.97 -40.97
CA LEU A 135 -0.22 37.95 -40.36
C LEU A 135 -0.22 38.57 -38.96
N SER A 136 -0.74 39.79 -38.79
CA SER A 136 -0.79 40.47 -37.50
C SER A 136 -1.51 39.65 -36.42
N THR A 137 -2.66 39.08 -36.78
CA THR A 137 -3.53 38.37 -35.85
C THR A 137 -3.04 36.98 -35.55
N HIS A 138 -2.46 36.28 -36.51
CA HIS A 138 -1.78 35.01 -36.27
C HIS A 138 -0.70 35.19 -35.20
N LEU A 139 0.12 36.23 -35.30
CA LEU A 139 1.21 36.47 -34.35
C LEU A 139 0.70 36.94 -32.99
N GLN A 140 -0.29 37.84 -32.97
CA GLN A 140 -0.92 38.26 -31.73
C GLN A 140 -1.59 37.08 -31.02
N PHE A 141 -2.29 36.22 -31.76
CA PHE A 141 -2.96 35.06 -31.20
C PHE A 141 -1.95 34.02 -30.71
N LEU A 142 -0.89 33.75 -31.47
CA LEU A 142 0.20 32.86 -31.06
C LEU A 142 0.89 33.34 -29.77
N ASN A 143 1.16 34.64 -29.67
CA ASN A 143 1.70 35.24 -28.45
C ASN A 143 0.74 35.08 -27.27
N GLY A 144 -0.55 35.37 -27.46
CA GLY A 144 -1.57 35.19 -26.43
C GLY A 144 -1.68 33.74 -25.97
N LEU A 145 -1.62 32.77 -26.90
CA LEU A 145 -1.61 31.35 -26.59
C LEU A 145 -0.39 30.94 -25.76
N CYS A 146 0.80 31.44 -26.11
CA CYS A 146 2.02 31.22 -25.33
C CYS A 146 1.90 31.80 -23.91
N GLN A 147 1.48 33.06 -23.77
CA GLN A 147 1.32 33.72 -22.48
C GLN A 147 0.33 32.99 -21.57
N LEU A 148 -0.85 32.65 -22.09
CA LEU A 148 -1.85 31.94 -21.31
C LEU A 148 -1.41 30.52 -20.97
N SER A 149 -0.70 29.84 -21.88
CA SER A 149 -0.13 28.51 -21.61
C SER A 149 0.90 28.57 -20.47
N MET A 150 1.83 29.52 -20.53
CA MET A 150 2.82 29.74 -19.47
C MET A 150 2.17 30.04 -18.13
N GLN A 151 1.16 30.92 -18.10
CA GLN A 151 0.40 31.23 -16.90
C GLN A 151 -0.32 30.00 -16.34
N THR A 152 -1.01 29.25 -17.20
CA THR A 152 -1.76 28.04 -16.81
C THR A 152 -0.83 26.99 -16.20
N VAL A 153 0.31 26.72 -16.83
CA VAL A 153 1.31 25.75 -16.34
C VAL A 153 1.92 26.22 -15.03
N ASN A 154 2.32 27.49 -14.93
CA ASN A 154 2.90 28.02 -13.70
C ASN A 154 1.90 27.99 -12.54
N GLN A 155 0.62 28.33 -12.79
CA GLN A 155 -0.43 28.24 -11.77
C GLN A 155 -0.65 26.79 -11.32
N SER A 156 -0.69 25.82 -12.24
CA SER A 156 -0.81 24.41 -11.88
C SER A 156 0.39 23.93 -11.06
N ILE A 157 1.61 24.29 -11.44
CA ILE A 157 2.83 23.97 -10.68
C ILE A 157 2.72 24.53 -9.26
N GLN A 158 2.36 25.81 -9.12
CA GLN A 158 2.23 26.45 -7.81
C GLN A 158 1.17 25.74 -6.96
N GLN A 159 0.01 25.43 -7.51
CA GLN A 159 -1.04 24.67 -6.81
C GLN A 159 -0.56 23.29 -6.37
N SER A 160 0.15 22.57 -7.22
CA SER A 160 0.74 21.26 -6.90
C SER A 160 1.80 21.35 -5.81
N LEU A 161 2.66 22.37 -5.86
CA LEU A 161 3.72 22.59 -4.86
C LEU A 161 3.18 22.97 -3.48
N PHE A 162 2.10 23.75 -3.42
CA PHE A 162 1.40 24.07 -2.17
C PHE A 162 0.52 22.94 -1.63
N SER A 163 0.27 21.89 -2.43
CA SER A 163 -0.46 20.72 -1.95
C SER A 163 0.35 19.92 -0.93
N LEU A 164 -0.33 19.21 -0.04
CA LEU A 164 0.29 18.49 1.07
C LEU A 164 0.58 17.04 0.71
N MET A 165 1.80 16.60 0.95
CA MET A 165 2.17 15.19 0.97
C MET A 165 1.89 14.63 2.36
N ILE A 166 1.06 13.59 2.43
CA ILE A 166 0.66 12.96 3.70
C ILE A 166 1.40 11.64 3.86
N THR A 167 2.28 11.56 4.86
CA THR A 167 3.06 10.36 5.17
C THR A 167 3.11 10.12 6.67
N LYS A 168 2.53 9.02 7.14
CA LYS A 168 2.61 8.62 8.56
C LYS A 168 3.97 8.02 8.93
N GLN A 169 4.58 7.32 7.97
CA GLN A 169 5.89 6.71 8.08
C GLN A 169 6.81 7.34 7.05
N LEU A 170 8.10 7.42 7.37
CA LEU A 170 9.14 7.87 6.48
C LEU A 170 9.22 6.94 5.26
N LEU A 171 9.00 7.50 4.07
CA LEU A 171 9.12 6.74 2.84
C LEU A 171 10.57 6.46 2.49
N SER A 172 10.83 5.31 1.87
CA SER A 172 12.10 5.07 1.17
C SER A 172 12.32 6.11 0.07
N GLU A 173 13.57 6.34 -0.31
CA GLU A 173 13.92 7.30 -1.37
C GLU A 173 13.24 6.94 -2.70
N GLU A 174 13.08 5.65 -2.99
CA GLU A 174 12.33 5.16 -4.15
C GLU A 174 10.84 5.51 -4.05
N ASN A 175 10.18 5.19 -2.93
CA ASN A 175 8.75 5.46 -2.75
C ASN A 175 8.44 6.96 -2.74
N PHE A 176 9.33 7.76 -2.16
CA PHE A 176 9.28 9.22 -2.22
C PHE A 176 9.32 9.72 -3.68
N ASN A 177 10.28 9.24 -4.48
CA ASN A 177 10.40 9.61 -5.89
C ASN A 177 9.17 9.17 -6.70
N LEU A 178 8.65 7.96 -6.45
CA LEU A 178 7.44 7.45 -7.12
C LEU A 178 6.22 8.32 -6.81
N GLN A 179 6.02 8.70 -5.55
CA GLN A 179 4.88 9.53 -5.14
C GLN A 179 4.96 10.93 -5.75
N ILE A 180 6.15 11.56 -5.77
CA ILE A 180 6.34 12.86 -6.42
C ILE A 180 6.09 12.76 -7.92
N ASN A 181 6.65 11.76 -8.59
CA ASN A 181 6.48 11.57 -10.03
C ASN A 181 5.01 11.32 -10.40
N SER A 182 4.27 10.60 -9.56
CA SER A 182 2.82 10.42 -9.70
C SER A 182 2.08 11.76 -9.68
N MET A 183 2.35 12.61 -8.68
CA MET A 183 1.76 13.96 -8.60
C MET A 183 2.12 14.84 -9.80
N ILE A 184 3.38 14.83 -10.25
CA ILE A 184 3.81 15.59 -11.44
C ILE A 184 3.10 15.08 -12.70
N ASN A 185 2.96 13.77 -12.86
CA ASN A 185 2.28 13.18 -14.02
C ASN A 185 0.79 13.50 -14.03
N GLU A 186 0.15 13.52 -12.86
CA GLU A 186 -1.22 13.97 -12.71
C GLU A 186 -1.37 15.45 -13.10
N ALA A 187 -0.48 16.32 -12.62
CA ALA A 187 -0.45 17.73 -13.01
C ALA A 187 -0.30 17.89 -14.53
N LYS A 188 0.65 17.19 -15.15
CA LYS A 188 0.87 17.21 -16.61
C LYS A 188 -0.39 16.81 -17.39
N SER A 189 -1.09 15.76 -16.95
CA SER A 189 -2.29 15.25 -17.64
C SER A 189 -3.49 16.18 -17.47
N ASN A 190 -3.64 16.79 -16.29
CA ASN A 190 -4.84 17.56 -15.96
C ASN A 190 -4.75 19.03 -16.40
N THR A 191 -3.55 19.61 -16.41
CA THR A 191 -3.35 21.05 -16.73
C THR A 191 -3.95 21.46 -18.08
N PRO A 192 -3.71 20.74 -19.20
CA PRO A 192 -4.20 21.18 -20.51
C PRO A 192 -5.73 21.11 -20.63
N SER A 193 -6.39 20.20 -19.90
CA SER A 193 -7.83 19.91 -20.08
C SER A 193 -8.72 21.15 -19.92
N THR A 194 -8.45 21.98 -18.92
CA THR A 194 -9.25 23.18 -18.64
C THR A 194 -9.03 24.24 -19.72
N PHE A 195 -7.78 24.42 -20.15
CA PHE A 195 -7.42 25.35 -21.21
C PHE A 195 -8.08 24.97 -22.53
N ILE A 196 -7.95 23.72 -22.96
CA ILE A 196 -8.51 23.21 -24.21
C ILE A 196 -10.03 23.29 -24.22
N ARG A 197 -10.68 23.00 -23.08
CA ARG A 197 -12.13 23.12 -22.95
C ARG A 197 -12.59 24.57 -23.11
N LEU A 198 -11.90 25.52 -22.48
CA LEU A 198 -12.24 26.95 -22.63
C LEU A 198 -12.02 27.44 -24.06
N LEU A 199 -10.90 27.05 -24.69
CA LEU A 199 -10.63 27.36 -26.09
C LEU A 199 -11.71 26.79 -27.01
N SER A 200 -12.12 25.54 -26.80
CA SER A 200 -13.17 24.89 -27.58
C SER A 200 -14.53 25.56 -27.40
N LEU A 201 -14.86 25.97 -26.18
CA LEU A 201 -16.07 26.74 -25.90
C LEU A 201 -16.08 28.07 -26.65
N LEU A 202 -14.99 28.84 -26.58
CA LEU A 202 -14.87 30.12 -27.29
C LEU A 202 -15.04 29.95 -28.80
N ARG A 203 -14.41 28.93 -29.39
CA ARG A 203 -14.53 28.61 -30.82
C ARG A 203 -15.98 28.27 -31.20
N ALA A 204 -16.62 27.39 -30.43
CA ALA A 204 -18.01 26.98 -30.66
C ALA A 204 -18.98 28.15 -30.49
N THR A 205 -18.79 29.00 -29.47
CA THR A 205 -19.60 30.20 -29.23
C THR A 205 -19.44 31.21 -30.37
N ASN A 206 -18.22 31.48 -30.81
CA ASN A 206 -17.99 32.43 -31.92
C ASN A 206 -18.63 31.96 -33.22
N HIS A 207 -18.49 30.67 -33.55
CA HIS A 207 -19.08 30.10 -34.76
C HIS A 207 -20.60 30.00 -34.69
N GLY A 208 -21.15 29.48 -33.58
CA GLY A 208 -22.60 29.29 -33.41
C GLY A 208 -23.39 30.60 -33.37
N ASN A 209 -22.77 31.70 -32.96
CA ASN A 209 -23.37 33.04 -32.99
C ASN A 209 -23.06 33.82 -34.28
N ALA A 210 -22.39 33.22 -35.26
CA ALA A 210 -22.01 33.86 -36.52
C ALA A 210 -21.30 35.23 -36.32
N ILE A 211 -20.44 35.34 -35.30
CA ILE A 211 -19.76 36.60 -34.98
C ILE A 211 -18.85 36.98 -36.16
N VAL A 212 -19.12 38.12 -36.78
CA VAL A 212 -18.39 38.58 -37.97
C VAL A 212 -16.95 38.94 -37.57
N SER A 213 -15.98 38.31 -38.22
CA SER A 213 -14.56 38.62 -38.09
C SER A 213 -14.31 40.06 -38.55
N ALA A 214 -13.49 40.81 -37.82
CA ALA A 214 -13.08 42.15 -38.22
C ALA A 214 -12.39 42.19 -39.61
N TYR A 215 -11.91 41.04 -40.09
CA TYR A 215 -11.25 40.88 -41.39
C TYR A 215 -12.22 40.48 -42.52
N GLY A 216 -13.50 40.26 -42.21
CA GLY A 216 -14.50 39.81 -43.20
C GLY A 216 -14.24 38.41 -43.76
N THR A 217 -13.47 37.58 -43.04
CA THR A 217 -12.95 36.28 -43.52
C THR A 217 -13.90 35.11 -43.32
N ASN A 218 -14.88 35.24 -42.42
CA ASN A 218 -15.96 34.28 -42.20
C ASN A 218 -17.29 34.75 -42.78
N TYR A 219 -17.59 36.03 -42.63
CA TYR A 219 -18.77 36.69 -43.19
C TYR A 219 -18.36 38.04 -43.77
N ARG A 220 -18.94 38.40 -44.92
CA ARG A 220 -18.80 39.72 -45.52
C ARG A 220 -20.12 40.47 -45.44
N TYR A 221 -20.07 41.79 -45.28
CA TYR A 221 -21.23 42.65 -45.39
C TYR A 221 -21.53 42.98 -46.85
N LEU A 222 -22.80 42.90 -47.23
CA LEU A 222 -23.31 43.31 -48.53
C LEU A 222 -24.20 44.54 -48.33
N ALA A 223 -23.92 45.60 -49.10
CA ALA A 223 -24.81 46.74 -49.19
C ALA A 223 -26.03 46.37 -50.05
N ALA A 224 -27.23 46.73 -49.59
CA ALA A 224 -28.44 46.62 -50.40
C ALA A 224 -28.31 47.52 -51.64
N ALA A 225 -28.61 46.98 -52.82
CA ALA A 225 -28.45 47.68 -54.09
C ALA A 225 -29.48 48.81 -54.32
N ASP A 226 -30.55 48.88 -53.51
CA ASP A 226 -31.61 49.88 -53.67
C ASP A 226 -31.46 51.05 -52.69
N SER A 227 -31.22 52.22 -53.28
CA SER A 227 -30.75 53.46 -52.65
C SER A 227 -31.84 54.32 -51.99
N THR A 228 -32.97 53.75 -51.56
CA THR A 228 -34.11 54.57 -51.09
C THR A 228 -34.71 54.08 -49.79
N PHE A 229 -33.97 54.19 -48.68
CA PHE A 229 -34.42 53.89 -47.31
C PHE A 229 -34.35 52.42 -46.90
N GLN A 230 -33.15 51.95 -46.56
CA GLN A 230 -32.82 51.34 -45.26
C GLN A 230 -31.36 50.87 -45.29
N SER A 231 -30.55 51.34 -44.34
CA SER A 231 -29.16 50.93 -44.13
C SER A 231 -29.08 49.52 -43.52
N ILE A 232 -29.70 48.53 -44.18
CA ILE A 232 -29.60 47.12 -43.81
C ILE A 232 -28.36 46.56 -44.49
N LEU A 233 -27.39 46.13 -43.67
CA LEU A 233 -26.25 45.37 -44.13
C LEU A 233 -26.59 43.89 -44.00
N TYR A 234 -26.64 43.19 -45.12
CA TYR A 234 -26.77 41.74 -45.12
C TYR A 234 -25.41 41.11 -44.88
N THR A 235 -25.35 40.02 -44.12
CA THR A 235 -24.13 39.21 -44.03
C THR A 235 -24.22 38.04 -45.01
N GLN A 236 -23.11 37.73 -45.66
CA GLN A 236 -22.96 36.53 -46.47
C GLN A 236 -21.75 35.75 -45.99
N ALA A 237 -21.92 34.44 -45.79
CA ALA A 237 -20.83 33.56 -45.41
C ALA A 237 -19.77 33.48 -46.52
N MET A 238 -18.51 33.48 -46.12
CA MET A 238 -17.38 33.26 -47.02
C MET A 238 -17.30 31.79 -47.42
N LEU A 239 -16.96 31.56 -48.69
CA LEU A 239 -16.70 30.25 -49.27
C LEU A 239 -15.20 30.11 -49.54
N TYR A 240 -14.63 29.00 -49.09
CA TYR A 240 -13.26 28.58 -49.37
C TYR A 240 -13.28 27.44 -50.41
N ASP A 241 -12.11 26.85 -50.66
CA ASP A 241 -11.95 25.77 -51.64
C ASP A 241 -12.90 24.58 -51.32
N ASP A 242 -13.23 23.78 -52.33
CA ASP A 242 -14.23 22.70 -52.27
C ASP A 242 -15.63 23.15 -51.81
N ASN A 243 -16.00 24.42 -52.05
CA ASN A 243 -17.24 25.03 -51.59
C ASN A 243 -17.44 24.97 -50.06
N CYS A 244 -16.35 24.92 -49.29
CA CYS A 244 -16.44 24.93 -47.83
C CYS A 244 -17.00 26.28 -47.32
N SER A 245 -18.18 26.25 -46.72
CA SER A 245 -18.90 27.44 -46.22
C SER A 245 -18.62 27.69 -44.74
N CYS A 246 -18.19 28.91 -44.41
CA CYS A 246 -17.96 29.33 -43.03
C CYS A 246 -19.21 29.38 -42.15
N GLN A 247 -20.40 29.33 -42.75
CA GLN A 247 -21.66 29.19 -42.01
C GLN A 247 -21.92 27.76 -41.56
N LEU A 248 -21.46 26.78 -42.34
CA LEU A 248 -21.68 25.36 -42.05
C LEU A 248 -20.51 24.75 -41.28
N ASN A 249 -19.30 25.24 -41.51
CA ASN A 249 -18.10 24.72 -40.87
C ASN A 249 -17.09 25.84 -40.57
N SER A 250 -16.66 25.93 -39.31
CA SER A 250 -15.62 26.88 -38.89
C SER A 250 -14.21 26.49 -39.35
N THR A 251 -13.98 25.22 -39.69
CA THR A 251 -12.65 24.70 -40.04
C THR A 251 -12.30 24.81 -41.52
N CYS A 252 -13.07 25.56 -42.31
CA CYS A 252 -12.71 25.83 -43.71
C CYS A 252 -11.39 26.59 -43.77
N ILE A 253 -10.39 25.98 -44.41
CA ILE A 253 -9.03 26.50 -44.51
C ILE A 253 -8.45 26.33 -45.91
N ILE A 254 -7.51 27.19 -46.27
CA ILE A 254 -6.68 27.15 -47.47
C ILE A 254 -5.22 27.41 -47.10
N ASN A 255 -4.28 27.16 -48.02
CA ASN A 255 -2.89 27.54 -47.80
C ASN A 255 -2.75 29.06 -47.72
N ALA A 256 -1.98 29.55 -46.76
CA ALA A 256 -1.66 30.97 -46.66
C ALA A 256 -0.85 31.38 -47.90
N SER A 257 -1.25 32.47 -48.55
CA SER A 257 -0.52 32.98 -49.70
C SER A 257 -0.58 34.50 -49.81
N PHE A 258 0.46 35.07 -50.40
CA PHE A 258 0.50 36.48 -50.78
C PHE A 258 -0.03 36.65 -52.20
N ILE A 259 -0.87 37.66 -52.41
CA ILE A 259 -1.47 37.98 -53.71
C ILE A 259 -0.92 39.34 -54.16
N GLU A 260 -0.01 39.33 -55.13
CA GLU A 260 0.48 40.58 -55.71
C GLU A 260 -0.55 41.18 -56.67
N ILE A 261 -0.66 42.52 -56.67
CA ILE A 261 -1.67 43.27 -57.45
C ILE A 261 -1.58 42.98 -58.96
N ASN A 262 -0.40 42.57 -59.45
CA ASN A 262 -0.12 42.34 -60.87
C ASN A 262 0.25 40.88 -61.21
N SER A 263 0.12 39.94 -60.27
CA SER A 263 0.43 38.52 -60.49
C SER A 263 -0.83 37.67 -60.34
N THR A 264 -1.00 36.70 -61.23
CA THR A 264 -2.08 35.71 -61.15
C THR A 264 -1.71 34.51 -60.27
N GLN A 265 -0.43 34.36 -59.89
CA GLN A 265 0.05 33.21 -59.13
C GLN A 265 0.25 33.58 -57.65
N PRO A 266 -0.50 32.97 -56.73
CA PRO A 266 -0.34 33.21 -55.29
C PRO A 266 0.95 32.58 -54.77
N ILE A 267 1.72 33.34 -53.98
CA ILE A 267 2.96 32.86 -53.36
C ILE A 267 2.61 32.18 -52.04
N THR A 268 2.64 30.86 -52.01
CA THR A 268 2.25 30.06 -50.85
C THR A 268 3.32 30.05 -49.77
N ILE A 269 2.90 30.20 -48.51
CA ILE A 269 3.77 30.12 -47.33
C ILE A 269 3.67 28.74 -46.73
N LYS A 270 4.82 28.09 -46.54
CA LYS A 270 4.87 26.73 -46.02
C LYS A 270 4.33 26.67 -44.59
N GLY A 271 3.42 25.72 -44.34
CA GLY A 271 2.87 25.44 -43.01
C GLY A 271 1.74 26.35 -42.55
N LEU A 272 1.72 27.62 -42.99
CA LEU A 272 0.68 28.57 -42.60
C LEU A 272 -0.60 28.39 -43.42
N LYS A 273 -1.75 28.62 -42.77
CA LYS A 273 -3.09 28.50 -43.35
C LYS A 273 -3.86 29.80 -43.20
N MET A 274 -4.90 29.95 -44.01
CA MET A 274 -5.94 30.97 -43.90
C MET A 274 -7.30 30.29 -43.86
N GLY A 275 -8.34 30.96 -43.37
CA GLY A 275 -9.65 30.34 -43.25
C GLY A 275 -10.70 31.26 -42.65
N CYS A 276 -11.83 30.69 -42.24
CA CYS A 276 -12.96 31.44 -41.71
C CYS A 276 -12.57 32.48 -40.65
N THR A 277 -11.76 32.08 -39.67
CA THR A 277 -11.23 33.01 -38.67
C THR A 277 -9.72 32.81 -38.53
N PRO A 278 -8.97 33.87 -38.17
CA PRO A 278 -7.55 33.76 -37.85
C PRO A 278 -7.22 32.72 -36.77
N SER A 279 -8.15 32.50 -35.83
CA SER A 279 -7.97 31.50 -34.79
C SER A 279 -8.00 30.08 -35.35
N GLU A 280 -9.00 29.75 -36.18
CA GLU A 280 -9.13 28.41 -36.77
C GLU A 280 -7.98 28.11 -37.73
N SER A 281 -7.61 29.10 -38.56
CA SER A 281 -6.50 28.93 -39.50
C SER A 281 -5.15 28.79 -38.80
N LEU A 282 -4.87 29.57 -37.75
CA LEU A 282 -3.63 29.40 -36.99
C LEU A 282 -3.57 28.04 -36.32
N LEU A 283 -4.65 27.59 -35.67
CA LEU A 283 -4.70 26.28 -35.00
C LEU A 283 -4.41 25.12 -35.95
N ALA A 284 -4.87 25.22 -37.20
CA ALA A 284 -4.59 24.26 -38.27
C ALA A 284 -3.22 24.46 -38.95
N SER A 285 -2.55 25.59 -38.73
CA SER A 285 -1.23 25.88 -39.27
C SER A 285 -0.14 25.11 -38.53
N THR A 286 1.00 24.93 -39.19
CA THR A 286 2.28 24.51 -38.59
C THR A 286 3.22 25.72 -38.50
N LEU A 287 4.30 25.60 -37.72
CA LEU A 287 5.30 26.66 -37.59
C LEU A 287 6.51 26.46 -38.51
N GLU A 288 6.40 25.64 -39.56
CA GLU A 288 7.52 25.28 -40.43
C GLU A 288 8.24 26.49 -41.03
N CYS A 289 7.51 27.52 -41.45
CA CYS A 289 8.10 28.76 -41.97
C CYS A 289 9.05 29.44 -40.96
N PHE A 290 8.78 29.31 -39.66
CA PHE A 290 9.57 29.95 -38.61
C PHE A 290 10.89 29.24 -38.32
N TYR A 291 11.11 28.05 -38.88
CA TYR A 291 12.40 27.37 -38.85
C TYR A 291 13.29 27.70 -40.06
N ASP A 292 12.75 28.41 -41.07
CA ASP A 292 13.46 28.75 -42.32
C ASP A 292 13.63 30.26 -42.48
N GLN A 293 14.89 30.71 -42.45
CA GLN A 293 15.24 32.12 -42.65
C GLN A 293 14.71 32.68 -43.98
N SER A 294 14.71 31.88 -45.04
CA SER A 294 14.22 32.31 -46.37
C SER A 294 12.72 32.61 -46.32
N CYS A 295 11.97 31.83 -45.55
CA CYS A 295 10.54 32.01 -45.37
C CYS A 295 10.23 33.23 -44.48
N ILE A 296 11.01 33.46 -43.41
CA ILE A 296 10.90 34.67 -42.57
C ILE A 296 11.18 35.92 -43.41
N ASN A 297 12.24 35.89 -44.24
CA ASN A 297 12.60 37.00 -45.13
C ASN A 297 11.50 37.28 -46.17
N LEU A 298 10.83 36.24 -46.69
CA LEU A 298 9.69 36.38 -47.57
C LEU A 298 8.54 37.14 -46.89
N ILE A 299 8.19 36.78 -45.66
CA ILE A 299 7.16 37.47 -44.87
C ILE A 299 7.52 38.95 -44.69
N GLN A 300 8.76 39.26 -44.34
CA GLN A 300 9.22 40.64 -44.15
C GLN A 300 9.13 41.47 -45.44
N THR A 301 9.60 40.90 -46.55
CA THR A 301 9.57 41.55 -47.87
C THR A 301 8.14 41.85 -48.29
N MET A 302 7.23 40.86 -48.14
CA MET A 302 5.83 40.99 -48.54
C MET A 302 5.03 41.93 -47.63
N ALA A 303 5.43 42.05 -46.36
CA ALA A 303 4.90 43.04 -45.42
C ALA A 303 5.42 44.47 -45.67
N GLY A 304 6.34 44.67 -46.61
CA GLY A 304 6.95 45.97 -46.90
C GLY A 304 7.93 46.43 -45.81
N TYR A 305 8.52 45.52 -45.06
CA TYR A 305 9.47 45.82 -43.99
C TYR A 305 10.90 45.88 -44.52
N ASN A 306 11.48 47.09 -44.58
CA ASN A 306 12.82 47.35 -45.12
C ASN A 306 13.83 47.68 -43.99
N THR A 307 14.13 46.74 -43.09
CA THR A 307 15.26 46.90 -42.16
C THR A 307 16.16 45.66 -42.15
N ASN A 308 17.41 45.83 -41.71
CA ASN A 308 18.39 44.76 -41.59
C ASN A 308 18.20 43.85 -40.37
N ILE A 309 17.13 44.05 -39.58
CA ILE A 309 16.87 43.25 -38.36
C ILE A 309 15.88 42.14 -38.72
N THR A 310 16.41 40.95 -38.95
CA THR A 310 15.64 39.73 -39.20
C THR A 310 15.57 38.91 -37.92
N PRO A 311 14.37 38.50 -37.45
CA PRO A 311 14.25 37.60 -36.31
C PRO A 311 15.04 36.31 -36.53
N ILE A 312 15.59 35.78 -35.44
CA ILE A 312 16.32 34.52 -35.47
C ILE A 312 15.31 33.38 -35.68
N PRO A 313 15.57 32.45 -36.61
CA PRO A 313 14.69 31.32 -36.86
C PRO A 313 14.68 30.39 -35.64
N LEU A 314 13.58 29.65 -35.50
CA LEU A 314 13.46 28.61 -34.51
C LEU A 314 14.48 27.49 -34.79
N ASN A 315 14.89 26.80 -33.73
CA ASN A 315 15.83 25.69 -33.76
C ASN A 315 15.16 24.44 -33.19
N ILE A 316 15.20 23.35 -33.97
CA ILE A 316 14.58 22.07 -33.58
C ILE A 316 15.45 21.22 -32.64
N THR A 317 16.75 21.48 -32.49
CA THR A 317 17.68 20.53 -31.84
C THR A 317 17.27 20.08 -30.43
N ASN A 318 16.55 20.92 -29.69
CA ASN A 318 16.11 20.64 -28.32
C ASN A 318 14.59 20.54 -28.16
N SER A 319 13.83 20.52 -29.26
CA SER A 319 12.38 20.40 -29.21
C SER A 319 11.96 18.92 -29.25
N ARG A 320 10.99 18.55 -28.43
CA ARG A 320 10.32 17.24 -28.52
C ARG A 320 9.27 17.20 -29.64
N PHE A 321 8.93 18.35 -30.20
CA PHE A 321 7.91 18.48 -31.23
C PHE A 321 8.53 18.49 -32.62
N LEU A 322 7.83 17.90 -33.59
CA LEU A 322 8.23 17.92 -34.99
C LEU A 322 7.94 19.30 -35.63
N MET A 323 8.72 19.74 -36.62
CA MET A 323 8.48 21.03 -37.28
C MET A 323 7.09 21.15 -37.92
N ASN A 324 6.56 20.04 -38.45
CA ASN A 324 5.26 19.95 -39.11
C ASN A 324 4.10 19.70 -38.14
N ILE A 325 4.33 19.83 -36.83
CA ILE A 325 3.25 19.77 -35.85
C ILE A 325 2.33 20.98 -36.00
N THR A 326 1.04 20.76 -35.84
CA THR A 326 0.07 21.86 -35.84
C THR A 326 0.17 22.67 -34.55
N VAL A 327 -0.20 23.96 -34.63
CA VAL A 327 -0.29 24.82 -33.45
C VAL A 327 -1.31 24.26 -32.45
N MET A 328 -2.42 23.65 -32.91
CA MET A 328 -3.35 22.96 -32.02
C MET A 328 -2.65 21.86 -31.19
N ASN A 329 -1.78 21.06 -31.81
CA ASN A 329 -1.07 20.00 -31.10
C ASN A 329 -0.01 20.56 -30.14
N LEU A 330 0.62 21.69 -30.44
CA LEU A 330 1.47 22.40 -29.47
C LEU A 330 0.66 22.88 -28.25
N ILE A 331 -0.54 23.42 -28.48
CA ILE A 331 -1.43 23.92 -27.42
C ILE A 331 -1.99 22.78 -26.58
N ASN A 332 -2.25 21.61 -27.15
CA ASN A 332 -2.69 20.42 -26.40
C ASN A 332 -1.73 20.05 -25.28
N ASP A 333 -0.46 20.43 -25.41
CA ASP A 333 0.56 20.28 -24.39
C ASP A 333 1.02 21.63 -23.78
N LEU A 334 0.26 22.71 -23.98
CA LEU A 334 0.53 24.06 -23.49
C LEU A 334 1.93 24.58 -23.86
N PHE A 335 2.43 24.19 -25.04
CA PHE A 335 3.78 24.47 -25.52
C PHE A 335 4.89 23.98 -24.59
N VAL A 336 4.64 23.05 -23.66
CA VAL A 336 5.67 22.58 -22.73
C VAL A 336 6.57 21.56 -23.39
N GLU A 337 7.86 21.84 -23.49
CA GLU A 337 8.90 20.92 -23.96
C GLU A 337 9.28 19.92 -22.87
N LYS A 338 9.51 20.41 -21.65
CA LYS A 338 9.96 19.58 -20.53
C LYS A 338 9.52 20.15 -19.20
N TRP A 339 9.19 19.26 -18.27
CA TRP A 339 9.04 19.58 -16.85
C TRP A 339 10.32 19.14 -16.14
N SER A 340 11.17 20.10 -15.76
CA SER A 340 12.40 19.81 -15.02
C SER A 340 12.10 19.80 -13.53
N ALA A 341 12.18 18.63 -12.89
CA ALA A 341 11.93 18.47 -11.46
C ALA A 341 13.22 18.16 -10.72
N ILE A 342 13.48 18.88 -9.64
CA ILE A 342 14.60 18.65 -8.73
C ILE A 342 14.00 18.25 -7.38
N MET A 343 14.30 17.02 -6.97
CA MET A 343 13.80 16.42 -5.72
C MET A 343 14.94 16.34 -4.70
N ASN A 344 14.65 16.68 -3.45
CA ASN A 344 15.63 16.60 -2.37
C ASN A 344 15.13 15.70 -1.23
N TYR A 345 15.51 14.42 -1.30
CA TYR A 345 15.15 13.43 -0.28
C TYR A 345 15.70 13.79 1.11
N SER A 346 16.87 14.42 1.20
CA SER A 346 17.43 14.84 2.49
C SER A 346 16.54 15.88 3.15
N SER A 347 16.04 16.86 2.39
CA SER A 347 15.10 17.85 2.90
C SER A 347 13.79 17.20 3.36
N TYR A 348 13.25 16.24 2.60
CA TYR A 348 12.10 15.44 3.02
C TYR A 348 12.35 14.68 4.33
N PHE A 349 13.50 14.00 4.46
CA PHE A 349 13.87 13.27 5.67
C PHE A 349 13.87 14.19 6.90
N TYR A 350 14.48 15.37 6.80
CA TYR A 350 14.53 16.33 7.91
C TYR A 350 13.17 16.97 8.21
N LYS A 351 12.28 17.10 7.22
CA LYS A 351 10.89 17.56 7.44
C LYS A 351 10.03 16.50 8.12
N CYS A 352 10.15 15.24 7.70
CA CYS A 352 9.51 14.11 8.38
C CYS A 352 10.02 13.95 9.83
N SER A 353 11.32 14.20 10.06
CA SER A 353 11.99 14.21 11.37
C SER A 353 11.60 12.99 12.24
N PRO A 354 11.96 11.76 11.83
CA PRO A 354 11.58 10.56 12.57
C PRO A 354 12.18 10.56 13.98
N MET A 355 11.33 10.50 15.01
CA MET A 355 11.79 10.50 16.41
C MET A 355 12.31 9.14 16.85
N ILE A 356 11.69 8.07 16.34
CA ILE A 356 12.06 6.69 16.64
C ILE A 356 11.99 5.93 15.32
N CYS A 357 12.98 5.07 15.06
CA CYS A 357 12.88 4.01 14.08
C CYS A 357 13.01 2.68 14.77
N SER A 358 12.29 1.67 14.29
CA SER A 358 12.39 0.32 14.82
C SER A 358 12.23 -0.71 13.74
N TYR A 359 12.91 -1.84 13.90
CA TYR A 359 12.64 -3.03 13.10
C TYR A 359 12.33 -4.20 14.01
N THR A 360 11.47 -5.09 13.53
CA THR A 360 11.14 -6.33 14.22
C THR A 360 11.93 -7.48 13.65
N TYR A 361 12.47 -8.36 14.48
CA TYR A 361 13.14 -9.58 14.02
C TYR A 361 12.71 -10.78 14.87
N ILE A 362 12.79 -11.96 14.26
CA ILE A 362 12.37 -13.21 14.92
C ILE A 362 13.56 -13.79 15.69
N GLN A 363 13.46 -13.82 17.02
CA GLN A 363 14.40 -14.56 17.87
C GLN A 363 13.86 -15.97 18.15
N GLN A 364 14.66 -16.98 17.82
CA GLN A 364 14.22 -18.37 17.87
C GLN A 364 14.20 -18.97 19.28
N LEU A 365 15.05 -18.51 20.23
CA LEU A 365 15.07 -18.99 21.62
C LEU A 365 15.63 -17.95 22.60
N ASN A 366 14.87 -17.62 23.65
CA ASN A 366 15.33 -16.80 24.77
C ASN A 366 15.21 -17.57 26.10
N SER A 367 16.33 -18.11 26.59
CA SER A 367 16.38 -18.93 27.81
C SER A 367 15.90 -18.18 29.06
N PHE A 368 16.14 -16.87 29.13
CA PHE A 368 15.72 -16.03 30.25
C PHE A 368 14.19 -15.84 30.28
N TYR A 369 13.59 -15.68 29.10
CA TYR A 369 12.14 -15.61 28.97
C TYR A 369 11.48 -16.94 29.39
N THR A 370 11.99 -18.07 28.89
CA THR A 370 11.48 -19.40 29.27
C THR A 370 11.54 -19.59 30.79
N LEU A 371 12.64 -19.23 31.44
CA LEU A 371 12.78 -19.32 32.88
C LEU A 371 11.75 -18.45 33.62
N THR A 372 11.60 -17.20 33.20
CA THR A 372 10.66 -16.25 33.82
C THR A 372 9.20 -16.72 33.68
N TYR A 373 8.85 -17.25 32.51
CA TYR A 373 7.52 -17.81 32.24
C TYR A 373 7.22 -19.03 33.11
N LEU A 374 8.18 -19.97 33.23
CA LEU A 374 8.05 -21.15 34.09
C LEU A 374 7.91 -20.79 35.57
N LEU A 375 8.68 -19.81 36.05
CA LEU A 375 8.59 -19.32 37.43
C LEU A 375 7.25 -18.62 37.70
N GLY A 376 6.75 -17.82 36.75
CA GLY A 376 5.45 -17.16 36.85
C GLY A 376 4.28 -18.14 36.95
N LEU A 377 4.32 -19.24 36.20
CA LEU A 377 3.25 -20.26 36.23
C LEU A 377 3.34 -21.24 37.40
N TYR A 378 4.52 -21.42 38.00
CA TYR A 378 4.72 -22.33 39.14
C TYR A 378 3.75 -22.02 40.30
N GLY A 379 3.54 -20.74 40.62
CA GLY A 379 2.66 -20.31 41.71
C GLY A 379 1.22 -20.80 41.55
N GLY A 380 0.57 -20.47 40.43
CA GLY A 380 -0.82 -20.89 40.18
C GLY A 380 -0.96 -22.40 40.01
N LEU A 381 0.00 -23.02 39.31
CA LEU A 381 -0.02 -24.45 39.03
C LEU A 381 0.07 -25.29 40.30
N THR A 382 0.91 -24.89 41.25
CA THR A 382 1.05 -25.62 42.52
C THR A 382 -0.21 -25.53 43.39
N ILE A 383 -0.92 -24.41 43.39
CA ILE A 383 -2.18 -24.24 44.13
C ILE A 383 -3.27 -25.18 43.57
N VAL A 384 -3.46 -25.14 42.25
CA VAL A 384 -4.48 -25.96 41.56
C VAL A 384 -4.18 -27.45 41.72
N LEU A 385 -2.93 -27.87 41.50
CA LEU A 385 -2.55 -29.28 41.65
C LEU A 385 -2.66 -29.77 43.09
N LYS A 386 -2.36 -28.93 44.10
CA LYS A 386 -2.59 -29.27 45.50
C LYS A 386 -4.07 -29.46 45.83
N TRP A 387 -4.97 -28.77 45.14
CA TRP A 387 -6.41 -28.92 45.34
C TRP A 387 -6.96 -30.17 44.64
N ILE A 388 -6.55 -30.42 43.39
CA ILE A 388 -7.09 -31.48 42.54
C ILE A 388 -6.53 -32.87 42.88
N SER A 389 -5.21 -32.97 43.11
CA SER A 389 -4.52 -34.26 43.33
C SER A 389 -5.15 -35.13 44.43
N PRO A 390 -5.45 -34.63 45.65
CA PRO A 390 -6.06 -35.44 46.69
C PRO A 390 -7.49 -35.87 46.35
N LYS A 391 -8.25 -35.06 45.60
CA LYS A 391 -9.61 -35.40 45.17
C LYS A 391 -9.63 -36.51 44.14
N ILE A 392 -8.70 -36.46 43.17
CA ILE A 392 -8.53 -37.52 42.16
C ILE A 392 -8.17 -38.83 42.82
N VAL A 393 -7.15 -38.85 43.69
CA VAL A 393 -6.71 -40.09 44.36
C VAL A 393 -7.80 -40.67 45.26
N TYR A 394 -8.53 -39.82 45.99
CA TYR A 394 -9.66 -40.26 46.80
C TYR A 394 -10.78 -40.87 45.93
N PHE A 395 -11.09 -40.26 44.80
CA PHE A 395 -12.12 -40.73 43.88
C PHE A 395 -11.73 -42.06 43.20
N ILE A 396 -10.48 -42.19 42.74
CA ILE A 396 -9.93 -43.43 42.18
C ILE A 396 -10.00 -44.56 43.22
N ASN A 397 -9.59 -44.29 44.46
CA ASN A 397 -9.67 -45.27 45.54
C ASN A 397 -11.12 -45.70 45.81
N LYS A 398 -12.08 -44.75 45.79
CA LYS A 398 -13.51 -45.04 45.95
C LYS A 398 -14.07 -45.91 44.82
N ILE A 399 -13.65 -45.69 43.57
CA ILE A 399 -14.02 -46.53 42.42
C ILE A 399 -13.42 -47.94 42.55
N TYR A 400 -12.14 -48.02 42.92
CA TYR A 400 -11.44 -49.29 43.09
C TYR A 400 -12.10 -50.16 44.18
N GLN A 401 -12.41 -49.56 45.34
CA GLN A 401 -13.14 -50.22 46.42
C GLN A 401 -14.53 -50.73 45.98
N ARG A 402 -15.24 -49.98 45.14
CA ARG A 402 -16.53 -50.41 44.56
C ARG A 402 -16.39 -51.61 43.64
N ARG A 403 -15.41 -51.60 42.72
CA ARG A 403 -15.16 -52.73 41.79
C ARG A 403 -14.75 -54.02 42.52
N LYS A 404 -14.00 -53.91 43.62
CA LYS A 404 -13.59 -55.06 44.46
C LYS A 404 -14.76 -55.67 45.25
N LYS A 405 -15.76 -54.87 45.64
CA LYS A 405 -17.00 -55.40 46.23
C LYS A 405 -17.85 -56.19 45.23
N THR A 406 -17.85 -55.82 43.96
CA THR A 406 -18.62 -56.52 42.91
C THR A 406 -18.00 -57.85 42.49
N THR A 407 -16.67 -58.00 42.58
CA THR A 407 -15.95 -59.23 42.19
C THR A 407 -15.98 -60.35 43.24
N ASN A 408 -16.30 -60.04 44.50
CA ASN A 408 -16.42 -61.05 45.57
C ASN A 408 -17.81 -61.72 45.65
N SER A 409 -18.76 -61.37 44.77
CA SER A 409 -20.15 -61.85 44.80
C SER A 409 -20.44 -63.03 43.85
N ILE A 410 -19.44 -63.57 43.13
CA ILE A 410 -19.66 -64.71 42.24
C ILE A 410 -18.54 -65.74 42.46
N LYS A 411 -18.87 -66.82 43.17
CA LYS A 411 -18.13 -68.10 43.16
C LYS A 411 -19.09 -69.22 42.72
N PRO A 412 -18.73 -70.08 41.76
CA PRO A 412 -19.53 -71.25 41.40
C PRO A 412 -19.30 -72.41 42.38
N ILE A 413 -20.36 -73.21 42.61
CA ILE A 413 -20.37 -74.43 43.43
C ILE A 413 -20.30 -75.66 42.52
N SER A 414 -19.28 -76.50 42.73
CA SER A 414 -19.17 -77.91 42.33
C SER A 414 -17.98 -78.47 43.12
N ALA A 415 -17.94 -79.67 43.70
CA ALA A 415 -18.84 -80.80 43.80
C ALA A 415 -18.28 -81.75 44.89
N ILE A 416 -19.00 -82.86 45.12
CA ILE A 416 -18.57 -84.19 45.65
C ILE A 416 -19.11 -84.55 47.07
N GLU A 417 -20.19 -85.36 47.06
CA GLU A 417 -20.40 -86.70 47.69
C GLU A 417 -19.40 -87.17 48.77
N SER A 418 -19.69 -88.04 49.75
CA SER A 418 -20.77 -88.95 50.20
C SER A 418 -20.35 -89.30 51.66
N GLU A 419 -21.18 -89.55 52.67
CA GLU A 419 -21.95 -90.78 52.96
C GLU A 419 -22.65 -90.56 54.32
N THR A 420 -23.96 -90.85 54.38
CA THR A 420 -24.76 -91.56 55.43
C THR A 420 -24.21 -91.71 56.86
N ILE A 421 -24.94 -91.64 58.00
CA ILE A 421 -26.31 -91.99 58.46
C ILE A 421 -26.35 -91.44 59.94
N GLU A 422 -27.41 -90.88 60.54
CA GLU A 422 -28.60 -91.54 61.12
C GLU A 422 -29.54 -90.49 61.77
N ILE A 423 -30.75 -90.91 62.12
CA ILE A 423 -32.00 -90.15 62.27
C ILE A 423 -32.37 -89.84 63.75
N MET A 424 -33.19 -88.79 63.93
CA MET A 424 -34.04 -88.42 65.10
C MET A 424 -33.30 -87.83 66.32
N ASP A 425 -33.77 -86.77 67.01
CA ASP A 425 -35.15 -86.43 67.31
C ASP A 425 -35.36 -84.96 67.76
N ALA A 426 -36.63 -84.67 68.03
CA ALA A 426 -37.32 -83.40 68.15
C ALA A 426 -37.04 -82.48 69.37
N ASN A 427 -37.46 -81.21 69.18
CA ASN A 427 -38.23 -80.35 70.10
C ASN A 427 -37.56 -79.39 71.12
N ASN A 428 -37.90 -78.11 70.88
CA ASN A 428 -38.55 -77.14 71.79
C ASN A 428 -37.77 -76.16 72.70
N ILE A 429 -38.06 -74.88 72.44
CA ILE A 429 -38.61 -73.84 73.35
C ILE A 429 -37.66 -72.98 74.22
N ASN A 430 -37.63 -71.71 73.81
CA ASN A 430 -37.76 -70.41 74.53
C ASN A 430 -36.76 -69.91 75.59
N ASN A 431 -36.18 -68.76 75.19
CA ASN A 431 -36.15 -67.42 75.82
C ASN A 431 -35.36 -67.12 77.11
N THR A 432 -34.50 -66.09 76.95
CA THR A 432 -34.13 -64.99 77.87
C THR A 432 -33.36 -65.37 79.15
N THR A 433 -32.26 -64.75 79.58
CA THR A 433 -31.75 -63.36 79.45
C THR A 433 -30.31 -63.30 80.00
N ALA A 434 -29.52 -62.33 79.48
CA ALA A 434 -28.47 -61.54 80.14
C ALA A 434 -27.18 -62.21 80.73
N SER A 435 -26.11 -62.03 79.96
CA SER A 435 -24.74 -61.60 80.33
C SER A 435 -23.92 -62.35 81.40
N SER A 436 -22.82 -62.96 80.98
CA SER A 436 -21.46 -62.40 81.19
C SER A 436 -20.38 -63.22 80.44
N GLN A 437 -19.48 -62.47 79.80
CA GLN A 437 -18.04 -62.68 79.56
C GLN A 437 -17.47 -64.06 79.95
N SER A 438 -16.67 -64.78 79.17
CA SER A 438 -15.60 -64.39 78.24
C SER A 438 -15.02 -65.66 77.60
N LEU A 439 -14.53 -65.61 76.36
CA LEU A 439 -13.18 -66.09 76.01
C LEU A 439 -12.86 -65.79 74.53
N GLN A 440 -11.84 -64.95 74.37
CA GLN A 440 -10.79 -64.95 73.35
C GLN A 440 -11.09 -65.58 71.98
N THR A 441 -11.22 -64.70 70.96
CA THR A 441 -10.88 -65.07 69.58
C THR A 441 -9.54 -64.48 69.18
N VAL A 442 -8.73 -65.38 68.65
CA VAL A 442 -7.34 -65.28 68.21
C VAL A 442 -7.12 -64.12 67.23
N GLN A 443 -6.10 -63.32 67.53
CA GLN A 443 -5.49 -62.38 66.60
C GLN A 443 -5.02 -63.14 65.34
N THR A 444 -5.65 -62.85 64.20
CA THR A 444 -5.04 -63.12 62.90
C THR A 444 -4.72 -61.78 62.25
N HIS A 445 -3.42 -61.57 62.02
CA HIS A 445 -2.86 -60.40 61.34
C HIS A 445 -3.59 -60.12 60.00
N PRO A 446 -3.90 -58.85 59.68
CA PRO A 446 -4.21 -58.50 58.30
C PRO A 446 -2.90 -58.60 57.51
N LYS A 447 -2.78 -59.67 56.69
CA LYS A 447 -1.75 -59.74 55.66
C LYS A 447 -1.86 -58.48 54.80
N SER A 448 -0.76 -57.73 54.75
CA SER A 448 -0.54 -56.62 53.83
C SER A 448 -0.80 -57.10 52.40
N LEU A 449 -1.96 -56.76 51.85
CA LEU A 449 -2.33 -57.16 50.50
C LEU A 449 -2.72 -55.95 49.67
N PHE A 450 -1.70 -55.14 49.40
CA PHE A 450 -1.58 -54.35 48.17
C PHE A 450 -0.09 -54.15 47.85
N SER A 451 0.60 -55.27 47.64
CA SER A 451 1.77 -55.34 46.76
C SER A 451 1.27 -55.18 45.31
N VAL A 452 0.67 -54.04 44.98
CA VAL A 452 0.78 -53.54 43.60
C VAL A 452 2.15 -52.90 43.56
N SER A 453 3.05 -53.76 43.12
CA SER A 453 4.47 -53.59 42.94
C SER A 453 4.90 -52.13 42.84
N SER A 454 5.78 -51.75 43.76
CA SER A 454 6.65 -50.58 43.62
C SER A 454 7.27 -50.48 42.21
N HIS A 455 7.40 -51.60 41.48
CA HIS A 455 7.91 -51.61 40.12
C HIS A 455 7.01 -50.94 39.09
N TYR A 456 5.66 -50.90 39.20
CA TYR A 456 4.84 -50.19 38.19
C TYR A 456 4.96 -48.66 38.30
N TRP A 457 5.21 -48.13 39.49
CA TRP A 457 5.45 -46.69 39.70
C TRP A 457 6.88 -46.28 39.36
N ILE A 458 7.85 -47.15 39.67
CA ILE A 458 9.23 -46.99 39.20
C ILE A 458 9.27 -47.11 37.68
N PHE A 459 8.54 -48.04 37.08
CA PHE A 459 8.43 -48.20 35.64
C PHE A 459 7.72 -47.00 35.01
N GLY A 460 6.66 -46.45 35.61
CA GLY A 460 6.04 -45.20 35.14
C GLY A 460 6.96 -43.99 35.22
N LEU A 461 7.80 -43.89 36.27
CA LEU A 461 8.76 -42.82 36.45
C LEU A 461 10.01 -42.99 35.57
N ILE A 462 10.46 -44.23 35.34
CA ILE A 462 11.54 -44.58 34.39
C ILE A 462 11.04 -44.38 32.96
N VAL A 463 9.83 -44.82 32.61
CA VAL A 463 9.23 -44.57 31.29
C VAL A 463 9.02 -43.07 31.09
N PHE A 464 8.59 -42.32 32.11
CA PHE A 464 8.53 -40.87 32.01
C PHE A 464 9.90 -40.24 31.82
N ILE A 465 10.94 -40.66 32.57
CA ILE A 465 12.31 -40.19 32.38
C ILE A 465 12.84 -40.58 31.00
N VAL A 466 12.58 -41.78 30.51
CA VAL A 466 13.01 -42.28 29.19
C VAL A 466 12.25 -41.58 28.07
N VAL A 467 10.97 -41.25 28.25
CA VAL A 467 10.18 -40.46 27.29
C VAL A 467 10.63 -39.00 27.30
N VAL A 468 10.91 -38.42 28.46
CA VAL A 468 11.43 -37.04 28.57
C VAL A 468 12.84 -36.95 27.96
N ILE A 469 13.75 -37.86 28.31
CA ILE A 469 15.10 -37.94 27.73
C ILE A 469 15.02 -38.30 26.24
N GLY A 470 14.15 -39.24 25.86
CA GLY A 470 13.94 -39.68 24.48
C GLY A 470 13.23 -38.67 23.59
N ILE A 471 12.52 -37.68 24.14
CA ILE A 471 11.99 -36.52 23.40
C ILE A 471 13.04 -35.41 23.37
N LEU A 472 13.75 -35.15 24.48
CA LEU A 472 14.74 -34.07 24.56
C LEU A 472 15.99 -34.33 23.72
N ILE A 473 16.49 -35.58 23.63
CA ILE A 473 17.68 -35.93 22.84
C ILE A 473 17.47 -35.66 21.32
N PRO A 474 16.42 -36.17 20.66
CA PRO A 474 16.17 -35.84 19.26
C PRO A 474 15.78 -34.37 19.08
N PHE A 475 15.18 -33.70 20.08
CA PHE A 475 14.97 -32.25 20.01
C PHE A 475 16.28 -31.48 19.97
N ILE A 476 17.26 -31.83 20.82
CA ILE A 476 18.60 -31.23 20.84
C ILE A 476 19.33 -31.54 19.51
N TYR A 477 19.19 -32.76 18.99
CA TYR A 477 19.82 -33.19 17.73
C TYR A 477 19.25 -32.46 16.49
N VAL A 478 17.92 -32.40 16.36
CA VAL A 478 17.25 -31.67 15.26
C VAL A 478 17.50 -30.16 15.34
N PHE A 479 17.65 -29.60 16.55
CA PHE A 479 18.02 -28.19 16.71
C PHE A 479 19.48 -27.88 16.36
N GLN A 480 20.43 -28.79 16.64
CA GLN A 480 21.82 -28.64 16.18
C GLN A 480 21.91 -28.71 14.65
N GLU A 481 21.10 -29.54 13.99
CA GLU A 481 21.07 -29.63 12.53
C GLU A 481 20.47 -28.36 11.88
N LYS A 482 19.44 -27.75 12.49
CA LYS A 482 18.89 -26.45 12.02
C LYS A 482 19.85 -25.28 12.23
N LYS A 483 20.62 -25.25 13.33
CA LYS A 483 21.67 -24.24 13.57
C LYS A 483 22.76 -24.28 12.49
N ASN A 484 23.07 -25.48 11.98
CA ASN A 484 24.04 -25.64 10.89
C ASN A 484 23.46 -25.31 9.50
N ARG A 485 22.14 -25.48 9.28
CA ARG A 485 21.48 -25.09 8.02
C ARG A 485 21.15 -23.59 7.93
N SER A 486 20.91 -22.89 9.03
CA SER A 486 20.67 -21.44 9.00
C SER A 486 21.92 -20.59 8.73
N ALA A 487 23.11 -21.19 8.74
CA ALA A 487 24.34 -20.56 8.26
C ALA A 487 24.51 -20.66 6.73
N SER A 488 23.71 -21.50 6.04
CA SER A 488 23.73 -21.63 4.59
C SER A 488 22.32 -21.85 4.04
N THR A 489 21.56 -20.77 3.84
CA THR A 489 20.56 -20.58 2.77
C THR A 489 19.53 -19.54 3.21
N GLY A 490 19.69 -18.31 2.72
CA GLY A 490 18.57 -17.40 2.58
C GLY A 490 17.77 -17.80 1.34
N THR A 491 16.66 -18.51 1.52
CA THR A 491 15.56 -18.56 0.56
C THR A 491 14.34 -19.16 1.24
N ILE A 492 13.27 -18.37 1.25
CA ILE A 492 11.94 -18.66 1.78
C ILE A 492 11.27 -19.76 0.94
N SER A 493 10.65 -20.74 1.58
CA SER A 493 9.54 -21.49 0.98
C SER A 493 8.47 -21.72 2.04
N LEU A 494 7.37 -20.98 1.92
CA LEU A 494 6.11 -21.25 2.59
C LEU A 494 5.67 -22.68 2.25
N MET A 495 5.42 -23.50 3.27
CA MET A 495 4.57 -24.68 3.12
C MET A 495 3.41 -24.55 4.10
N ILE A 496 2.26 -24.19 3.52
CA ILE A 496 0.94 -24.23 4.14
C ILE A 496 0.62 -25.70 4.43
N PHE A 497 0.44 -26.05 5.71
CA PHE A 497 -0.21 -27.29 6.11
C PHE A 497 -1.63 -26.96 6.58
N ILE A 498 -2.58 -27.18 5.68
CA ILE A 498 -3.99 -27.39 6.00
C ILE A 498 -4.11 -28.84 6.49
N ILE A 499 -4.63 -29.06 7.70
CA ILE A 499 -5.25 -30.32 8.09
C ILE A 499 -6.49 -30.03 8.94
N VAL A 500 -7.64 -30.39 8.35
CA VAL A 500 -8.99 -30.67 8.90
C VAL A 500 -9.67 -29.58 9.74
#